data_AF-A0A380HP14-F1
#
_entry.id   AF-A0A380HP14-F1
#
_cell.length_a   1.000
_cell.length_b   1.000
_cell.length_c   1.000
_cell.angle_alpha   90.00
_cell.angle_beta   90.00
_cell.angle_gamma   90.00
#
_symmetry.space_group_name_H-M   'P 1'
#
loop_
_entity.id
_entity.type
_entity.pdbx_description
1 polymer ?
#
loop_
_entity_poly.entity_id
_entity_poly.type
_entity_poly.pdbx_seq_one_letter_code
_entity_poly.pdbx_strand_id
1 'polypeptide(L)'
;MIDKDLLYNSFKLGDELRVASEFLDRGIKDLREYKRELHNHELFYVLYHFSVGIERLQKVLILLSYEDTKQLHEIKHHNHKMLQHKINQKTSLKFNKTENDTINILSLFYKNYRYDTIEDNEQLFGTIDLMQNHNYIKDGTFKKEKFIKSLIKIILRYLDKIKMYERKSNYYTTETEASSSLARFSFSEDVSEVLKNYQYEDLAKIEILYYLINLKNNNSDFNNVSPIPLDEGMIKDYVDELINLKSSYSFVKELGAELESSFYKEEMCLKDDEITKRKETLNNLSYLLYFDLNGDL
;
A
#
# COMPACT_ATOMS: atom_id res chain seq x y z
N MET A 1 -4.94 -27.49 26.00
CA MET A 1 -5.36 -28.08 24.72
C MET A 1 -5.77 -26.93 23.82
N ILE A 2 -5.08 -26.70 22.69
CA ILE A 2 -5.45 -25.63 21.76
C ILE A 2 -6.79 -26.01 21.12
N ASP A 3 -7.77 -25.11 21.19
CA ASP A 3 -9.05 -25.27 20.50
C ASP A 3 -8.80 -25.25 18.99
N LYS A 4 -9.10 -26.36 18.32
CA LYS A 4 -8.84 -26.55 16.89
C LYS A 4 -9.72 -25.63 16.03
N ASP A 5 -10.94 -25.34 16.47
CA ASP A 5 -11.86 -24.48 15.73
C ASP A 5 -11.42 -23.01 15.87
N LEU A 6 -10.96 -22.62 17.05
CA LEU A 6 -10.36 -21.30 17.30
C LEU A 6 -9.15 -21.07 16.39
N LEU A 7 -8.26 -22.08 16.31
CA LEU A 7 -7.05 -22.02 15.49
C LEU A 7 -7.38 -21.94 14.00
N TYR A 8 -8.30 -22.79 13.53
CA TYR A 8 -8.75 -22.79 12.13
C TYR A 8 -9.38 -21.46 11.72
N ASN A 9 -10.23 -20.87 12.57
CA ASN A 9 -10.85 -19.58 12.30
C ASN A 9 -9.83 -18.44 12.32
N SER A 10 -8.84 -18.48 13.22
CA SER A 10 -7.73 -17.51 13.25
C SER A 10 -6.95 -17.51 11.94
N PHE A 11 -6.57 -18.70 11.45
CA PHE A 11 -5.85 -18.82 10.18
C PHE A 11 -6.68 -18.35 8.99
N LYS A 12 -7.93 -18.78 8.89
CA LYS A 12 -8.81 -18.40 7.76
C LYS A 12 -9.02 -16.89 7.69
N LEU A 13 -9.30 -16.24 8.83
CA LEU A 13 -9.48 -14.79 8.87
C LEU A 13 -8.14 -14.05 8.65
N GLY A 14 -7.02 -14.61 9.14
CA GLY A 14 -5.69 -14.09 8.86
C GLY A 14 -5.34 -14.13 7.38
N ASP A 15 -5.64 -15.22 6.67
CA ASP A 15 -5.44 -15.32 5.22
C ASP A 15 -6.30 -14.31 4.46
N GLU A 16 -7.55 -14.10 4.88
CA GLU A 16 -8.42 -13.07 4.32
C GLU A 16 -7.82 -11.66 4.51
N LEU A 17 -7.20 -11.37 5.66
CA LEU A 17 -6.52 -10.10 5.90
C LEU A 17 -5.24 -9.95 5.07
N ARG A 18 -4.47 -11.02 4.89
CA ARG A 18 -3.29 -11.01 4.01
C ARG A 18 -3.70 -10.71 2.58
N VAL A 19 -4.70 -11.42 2.04
CA VAL A 19 -5.23 -11.14 0.70
C VAL A 19 -5.75 -9.71 0.61
N ALA A 20 -6.51 -9.22 1.60
CA ALA A 20 -6.97 -7.84 1.63
C ALA A 20 -5.80 -6.85 1.57
N SER A 21 -4.75 -7.09 2.35
CA SER A 21 -3.57 -6.22 2.39
C SER A 21 -2.79 -6.20 1.08
N GLU A 22 -2.72 -7.30 0.33
CA GLU A 22 -2.08 -7.35 -0.99
C GLU A 22 -2.82 -6.45 -1.99
N PHE A 23 -4.16 -6.48 -2.00
CA PHE A 23 -4.94 -5.56 -2.84
C PHE A 23 -4.67 -4.10 -2.46
N LEU A 24 -4.62 -3.78 -1.17
CA LEU A 24 -4.43 -2.42 -0.67
C LEU A 24 -3.01 -1.89 -0.93
N ASP A 25 -1.99 -2.72 -0.70
CA ASP A 25 -0.58 -2.38 -0.95
C ASP A 25 -0.36 -2.15 -2.45
N ARG A 26 -0.89 -3.04 -3.30
CA ARG A 26 -0.85 -2.87 -4.76
C ARG A 26 -1.51 -1.56 -5.20
N GLY A 27 -2.73 -1.28 -4.73
CA GLY A 27 -3.43 -0.05 -5.06
C GLY A 27 -2.69 1.22 -4.64
N ILE A 28 -1.98 1.21 -3.49
CA ILE A 28 -1.14 2.34 -3.07
C ILE A 28 0.08 2.47 -3.98
N LYS A 29 0.78 1.38 -4.28
CA LYS A 29 1.97 1.38 -5.15
C LYS A 29 1.64 1.91 -6.54
N ASP A 30 0.62 1.38 -7.20
CA ASP A 30 0.19 1.84 -8.53
C ASP A 30 -0.15 3.33 -8.49
N LEU A 31 -0.91 3.77 -7.47
CA LEU A 31 -1.31 5.16 -7.37
C LEU A 31 -0.09 6.08 -7.18
N ARG A 32 0.90 5.69 -6.37
CA ARG A 32 2.13 6.45 -6.16
C ARG A 32 2.93 6.61 -7.46
N GLU A 33 2.97 5.58 -8.31
CA GLU A 33 3.69 5.59 -9.59
C GLU A 33 3.01 6.47 -10.65
N TYR A 34 1.68 6.57 -10.64
CA TYR A 34 0.98 7.37 -11.64
C TYR A 34 1.32 8.86 -11.58
N LYS A 35 1.41 9.45 -12.78
CA LYS A 35 1.61 10.89 -12.99
C LYS A 35 0.40 11.68 -12.48
N ARG A 36 0.55 13.01 -12.39
CA ARG A 36 -0.52 13.90 -11.90
C ARG A 36 -1.77 13.88 -12.79
N GLU A 37 -1.58 13.60 -14.08
CA GLU A 37 -2.63 13.35 -15.06
C GLU A 37 -2.90 11.85 -15.06
N LEU A 38 -4.07 11.44 -14.55
CA LEU A 38 -4.51 10.05 -14.53
C LEU A 38 -5.41 9.76 -15.72
N HIS A 39 -5.18 8.64 -16.38
CA HIS A 39 -6.12 8.09 -17.33
C HIS A 39 -7.21 7.28 -16.62
N ASN A 40 -8.40 7.18 -17.22
CA ASN A 40 -9.53 6.45 -16.63
C ASN A 40 -9.20 5.00 -16.28
N HIS A 41 -8.42 4.30 -17.12
CA HIS A 41 -8.06 2.90 -16.88
C HIS A 41 -7.14 2.73 -15.66
N GLU A 42 -6.22 3.67 -15.43
CA GLU A 42 -5.32 3.68 -14.26
C GLU A 42 -6.14 3.89 -12.98
N LEU A 43 -7.05 4.87 -13.01
CA LEU A 43 -7.94 5.15 -11.89
C LEU A 43 -8.92 3.99 -11.61
N PHE A 44 -9.45 3.36 -12.65
CA PHE A 44 -10.28 2.16 -12.54
C PHE A 44 -9.53 1.05 -11.80
N TYR A 45 -8.30 0.75 -12.23
CA TYR A 45 -7.49 -0.31 -11.63
C TYR A 45 -7.23 -0.06 -10.14
N VAL A 46 -6.93 1.19 -9.79
CA VAL A 46 -6.70 1.62 -8.41
C VAL A 46 -7.97 1.51 -7.56
N LEU A 47 -9.09 2.01 -8.07
CA LEU A 47 -10.38 1.92 -7.36
C LEU A 47 -10.82 0.46 -7.20
N TYR A 48 -10.54 -0.41 -8.17
CA TYR A 48 -10.80 -1.84 -8.06
C TYR A 48 -10.01 -2.48 -6.92
N HIS A 49 -8.69 -2.25 -6.85
CA HIS A 49 -7.85 -2.74 -5.77
C HIS A 49 -8.35 -2.29 -4.40
N PHE A 50 -8.63 -0.99 -4.26
CA PHE A 50 -9.12 -0.46 -3.00
C PHE A 50 -10.51 -0.97 -2.63
N SER A 51 -11.44 -1.07 -3.58
CA SER A 51 -12.76 -1.63 -3.32
C SER A 51 -12.68 -3.08 -2.86
N VAL A 52 -11.90 -3.94 -3.53
CA VAL A 52 -11.78 -5.35 -3.10
C VAL A 52 -11.12 -5.45 -1.72
N GLY A 53 -10.02 -4.72 -1.50
CA GLY A 53 -9.28 -4.76 -0.23
C GLY A 53 -10.10 -4.24 0.96
N ILE A 54 -10.76 -3.09 0.81
CA ILE A 54 -11.61 -2.51 1.87
C ILE A 54 -12.81 -3.40 2.17
N GLU A 55 -13.43 -4.03 1.16
CA GLU A 55 -14.58 -4.92 1.36
C GLU A 55 -14.19 -6.10 2.25
N ARG A 56 -13.03 -6.70 1.98
CA ARG A 56 -12.50 -7.82 2.77
C ARG A 56 -12.19 -7.41 4.20
N LEU A 57 -11.54 -6.26 4.42
CA LEU A 57 -11.32 -5.73 5.78
C LEU A 57 -12.64 -5.53 6.53
N GLN A 58 -13.64 -4.95 5.88
CA GLN A 58 -14.95 -4.74 6.48
C GLN A 58 -15.63 -6.07 6.86
N LYS A 59 -15.55 -7.07 5.99
CA LYS A 59 -16.12 -8.41 6.24
C LYS A 59 -15.42 -9.13 7.38
N VAL A 60 -14.09 -9.08 7.45
CA VAL A 60 -13.33 -9.66 8.58
C VAL A 60 -13.74 -8.98 9.90
N LEU A 61 -13.82 -7.64 9.92
CA LEU A 61 -14.24 -6.91 11.12
C LEU A 61 -15.68 -7.28 11.54
N ILE A 62 -16.60 -7.45 10.60
CA ILE A 62 -17.97 -7.89 10.91
C ILE A 62 -17.94 -9.29 11.54
N LEU A 63 -17.20 -10.23 10.95
CA LEU A 63 -17.14 -11.60 11.48
C LEU A 63 -16.55 -11.66 12.88
N LEU A 64 -15.51 -10.90 13.14
CA LEU A 64 -14.92 -10.78 14.48
C LEU A 64 -15.85 -10.08 15.48
N SER A 65 -16.67 -9.12 15.04
CA SER A 65 -17.51 -8.32 15.94
C SER A 65 -18.89 -8.90 16.27
N TYR A 66 -19.39 -9.83 15.46
CA TYR A 66 -20.69 -10.48 15.67
C TYR A 66 -20.58 -11.90 16.23
N GLU A 67 -19.39 -12.52 16.20
CA GLU A 67 -19.14 -13.89 16.68
C GLU A 67 -20.05 -14.95 16.03
N ASP A 68 -20.66 -14.64 14.88
CA ASP A 68 -21.61 -15.52 14.19
C ASP A 68 -21.28 -15.64 12.69
N THR A 69 -20.90 -16.85 12.28
CA THR A 69 -20.57 -17.19 10.90
C THR A 69 -21.80 -17.22 9.99
N LYS A 70 -23.03 -17.28 10.51
CA LYS A 70 -24.25 -17.15 9.69
C LYS A 70 -24.32 -15.80 8.97
N GLN A 71 -23.68 -14.76 9.53
CA GLN A 71 -23.60 -13.46 8.88
C GLN A 71 -22.80 -13.47 7.58
N LEU A 72 -21.91 -14.46 7.34
CA LEU A 72 -21.16 -14.57 6.07
C LEU A 72 -22.10 -14.64 4.87
N HIS A 73 -23.20 -15.39 4.98
CA HIS A 73 -24.18 -15.52 3.91
C HIS A 73 -24.89 -14.21 3.65
N GLU A 74 -25.21 -13.46 4.70
CA GLU A 74 -25.84 -12.15 4.56
C GLU A 74 -24.91 -11.14 3.90
N ILE A 75 -23.64 -11.06 4.34
CA ILE A 75 -22.72 -10.00 3.91
C ILE A 75 -22.07 -10.26 2.53
N LYS A 76 -22.30 -11.42 1.90
CA LYS A 76 -21.69 -11.79 0.62
C LYS A 76 -21.96 -10.78 -0.49
N HIS A 77 -23.16 -10.22 -0.54
CA HIS A 77 -23.64 -9.30 -1.58
C HIS A 77 -23.71 -7.83 -1.14
N HIS A 78 -23.20 -7.50 0.06
CA HIS A 78 -23.28 -6.13 0.57
C HIS A 78 -22.23 -5.23 -0.08
N ASN A 79 -22.61 -3.99 -0.39
CA ASN A 79 -21.66 -2.95 -0.77
C ASN A 79 -21.01 -2.31 0.48
N HIS A 80 -19.96 -1.53 0.25
CA HIS A 80 -19.18 -0.87 1.30
C HIS A 80 -19.99 -0.05 2.30
N LYS A 81 -21.04 0.66 1.86
CA LYS A 81 -21.88 1.45 2.77
C LYS A 81 -22.69 0.58 3.72
N MET A 82 -23.28 -0.49 3.20
CA MET A 82 -24.06 -1.41 4.03
C MET A 82 -23.17 -2.14 5.03
N LEU A 83 -21.98 -2.56 4.60
CA LEU A 83 -20.97 -3.12 5.49
C LEU A 83 -20.55 -2.12 6.57
N GLN A 84 -20.29 -0.86 6.19
CA GLN A 84 -19.96 0.18 7.15
C GLN A 84 -21.08 0.45 8.16
N HIS A 85 -22.34 0.43 7.71
CA HIS A 85 -23.48 0.58 8.60
C HIS A 85 -23.53 -0.55 9.63
N LYS A 86 -23.35 -1.81 9.22
CA LYS A 86 -23.24 -2.96 10.15
C LYS A 86 -22.07 -2.78 11.13
N ILE A 87 -20.90 -2.35 10.65
CA ILE A 87 -19.74 -2.05 11.49
C ILE A 87 -20.06 -0.96 12.52
N ASN A 88 -20.74 0.12 12.12
CA ASN A 88 -21.10 1.20 13.05
C ASN A 88 -22.11 0.76 14.12
N GLN A 89 -22.92 -0.26 13.85
CA GLN A 89 -23.88 -0.80 14.83
C GLN A 89 -23.20 -1.61 15.94
N LYS A 90 -22.08 -2.27 15.64
CA LYS A 90 -21.35 -3.09 16.63
C LYS A 90 -20.11 -2.43 17.18
N THR A 91 -19.52 -1.51 16.43
CA THR A 91 -18.28 -0.84 16.77
C THR A 91 -18.54 0.65 17.01
N SER A 92 -17.69 1.29 17.81
CA SER A 92 -17.68 2.74 17.97
C SER A 92 -16.96 3.48 16.83
N LEU A 93 -16.74 2.83 15.67
CA LEU A 93 -16.01 3.40 14.55
C LEU A 93 -16.85 4.47 13.84
N LYS A 94 -16.37 5.72 13.82
CA LYS A 94 -17.01 6.83 13.09
C LYS A 94 -16.01 7.54 12.19
N PHE A 95 -16.26 7.49 10.89
CA PHE A 95 -15.43 8.20 9.92
C PHE A 95 -15.78 9.69 9.84
N ASN A 96 -14.78 10.52 9.56
CA ASN A 96 -14.95 11.94 9.25
C ASN A 96 -15.47 12.12 7.82
N LYS A 97 -15.73 13.37 7.41
CA LYS A 97 -16.29 13.67 6.09
C LYS A 97 -15.43 13.08 4.95
N THR A 98 -14.13 13.36 4.94
CA THR A 98 -13.19 12.89 3.90
C THR A 98 -13.13 11.36 3.79
N GLU A 99 -13.12 10.67 4.95
CA GLU A 99 -13.11 9.21 5.00
C GLU A 99 -14.44 8.62 4.51
N ASN A 100 -15.57 9.21 4.89
CA ASN A 100 -16.88 8.79 4.38
C ASN A 100 -17.02 9.04 2.88
N ASP A 101 -16.49 10.16 2.37
CA ASP A 101 -16.42 10.45 0.94
C ASP A 101 -15.61 9.37 0.21
N THR A 102 -14.45 8.97 0.75
CA THR A 102 -13.66 7.86 0.19
C THR A 102 -14.43 6.54 0.18
N ILE A 103 -15.09 6.16 1.28
CA ILE A 103 -15.94 4.95 1.30
C ILE A 103 -17.09 5.04 0.29
N ASN A 104 -17.68 6.22 0.11
CA ASN A 104 -18.75 6.43 -0.87
C ASN A 104 -18.24 6.21 -2.30
N ILE A 105 -17.06 6.73 -2.63
CA ILE A 105 -16.41 6.53 -3.94
C ILE A 105 -16.23 5.04 -4.19
N LEU A 106 -15.61 4.30 -3.25
CA LEU A 106 -15.40 2.86 -3.40
C LEU A 106 -16.74 2.11 -3.55
N SER A 107 -17.77 2.52 -2.81
CA SER A 107 -19.11 1.93 -2.90
C SER A 107 -19.79 2.16 -4.25
N LEU A 108 -19.67 3.36 -4.81
CA LEU A 108 -20.25 3.72 -6.09
C LEU A 108 -19.47 3.07 -7.24
N PHE A 109 -18.15 3.09 -7.16
CA PHE A 109 -17.26 2.41 -8.09
C PHE A 109 -17.64 0.92 -8.22
N TYR A 110 -17.64 0.22 -7.10
CA TYR A 110 -17.85 -1.23 -7.10
C TYR A 110 -19.25 -1.65 -7.54
N LYS A 111 -20.26 -0.80 -7.27
CA LYS A 111 -21.65 -1.05 -7.66
C LYS A 111 -21.88 -0.78 -9.14
N ASN A 112 -21.37 0.35 -9.63
CA ASN A 112 -21.81 0.92 -10.91
C ASN A 112 -20.81 0.72 -12.04
N TYR A 113 -19.52 0.47 -11.76
CA TYR A 113 -18.47 0.52 -12.79
C TYR A 113 -17.70 -0.79 -12.94
N ARG A 114 -17.75 -1.70 -11.95
CA ARG A 114 -16.98 -2.95 -11.96
C ARG A 114 -17.33 -3.90 -13.12
N TYR A 115 -18.58 -3.90 -13.56
CA TYR A 115 -19.11 -4.85 -14.54
C TYR A 115 -19.56 -4.16 -15.83
N ASP A 116 -19.24 -2.89 -16.02
CA ASP A 116 -19.60 -2.19 -17.25
C ASP A 116 -18.83 -2.84 -18.39
N THR A 117 -19.58 -3.58 -19.18
CA THR A 117 -19.13 -4.25 -20.38
C THR A 117 -18.76 -3.21 -21.43
N ILE A 118 -17.88 -3.61 -22.35
CA ILE A 118 -17.39 -2.85 -23.53
C ILE A 118 -18.51 -2.19 -24.36
N GLU A 119 -19.78 -2.55 -24.13
CA GLU A 119 -20.96 -2.04 -24.82
C GLU A 119 -21.39 -0.62 -24.39
N ASP A 120 -21.10 -0.18 -23.15
CA ASP A 120 -21.49 1.14 -22.61
C ASP A 120 -20.28 2.09 -22.50
N ASN A 121 -19.86 2.64 -23.65
CA ASN A 121 -18.71 3.56 -23.77
C ASN A 121 -18.80 4.84 -22.92
N GLU A 122 -19.96 5.17 -22.35
CA GLU A 122 -20.14 6.40 -21.56
C GLU A 122 -19.63 6.28 -20.11
N GLN A 123 -19.59 5.09 -19.51
CA GLN A 123 -19.33 4.95 -18.06
C GLN A 123 -17.87 4.84 -17.65
N LEU A 124 -16.95 4.49 -18.56
CA LEU A 124 -15.51 4.53 -18.27
C LEU A 124 -15.04 5.95 -17.89
N PHE A 125 -15.79 7.00 -18.28
CA PHE A 125 -15.55 8.39 -17.88
C PHE A 125 -16.06 8.73 -16.47
N GLY A 126 -16.97 7.94 -15.90
CA GLY A 126 -17.63 8.25 -14.64
C GLY A 126 -16.73 8.11 -13.40
N THR A 127 -15.59 7.41 -13.49
CA THR A 127 -14.61 7.35 -12.39
C THR A 127 -13.95 8.69 -12.12
N ILE A 128 -13.60 9.46 -13.16
CA ILE A 128 -13.08 10.81 -13.01
C ILE A 128 -14.16 11.72 -12.43
N ASP A 129 -15.38 11.67 -12.96
CA ASP A 129 -16.51 12.47 -12.46
C ASP A 129 -16.82 12.17 -10.99
N LEU A 130 -16.78 10.90 -10.60
CA LEU A 130 -16.93 10.47 -9.22
C LEU A 130 -15.86 11.10 -8.32
N MET A 131 -14.61 11.12 -8.76
CA MET A 131 -13.51 11.72 -8.02
C MET A 131 -13.59 13.25 -7.98
N GLN A 132 -14.08 13.89 -9.05
CA GLN A 132 -14.35 15.33 -9.11
C GLN A 132 -15.45 15.74 -8.11
N ASN A 133 -16.56 14.99 -8.09
CA ASN A 133 -17.69 15.22 -7.18
C ASN A 133 -17.29 15.17 -5.70
N HIS A 134 -16.23 14.43 -5.38
CA HIS A 134 -15.68 14.33 -4.02
C HIS A 134 -14.41 15.18 -3.80
N ASN A 135 -14.11 16.14 -4.68
CA ASN A 135 -12.98 17.08 -4.59
C ASN A 135 -11.60 16.40 -4.54
N TYR A 136 -11.49 15.19 -5.08
CA TYR A 136 -10.22 14.51 -5.28
C TYR A 136 -9.58 14.88 -6.61
N ILE A 137 -10.37 15.19 -7.63
CA ILE A 137 -9.89 15.82 -8.87
C ILE A 137 -10.42 17.25 -8.90
N LYS A 138 -9.54 18.22 -9.20
CA LYS A 138 -9.91 19.62 -9.39
C LYS A 138 -9.11 20.19 -10.55
N ASP A 139 -9.78 20.83 -11.51
CA ASP A 139 -9.15 21.45 -12.68
C ASP A 139 -8.23 20.45 -13.44
N GLY A 140 -8.72 19.21 -13.61
CA GLY A 140 -7.97 18.11 -14.24
C GLY A 140 -6.85 17.50 -13.37
N THR A 141 -6.52 18.11 -12.23
CA THR A 141 -5.44 17.65 -11.35
C THR A 141 -5.96 16.73 -10.26
N PHE A 142 -5.41 15.52 -10.18
CA PHE A 142 -5.74 14.59 -9.10
C PHE A 142 -4.92 14.87 -7.82
N LYS A 143 -5.63 15.09 -6.71
CA LYS A 143 -5.09 15.25 -5.35
C LYS A 143 -4.73 13.90 -4.75
N LYS A 144 -3.81 13.19 -5.41
CA LYS A 144 -3.32 11.86 -5.07
C LYS A 144 -3.01 11.68 -3.58
N GLU A 145 -2.17 12.56 -3.03
CA GLU A 145 -1.72 12.49 -1.63
C GLU A 145 -2.89 12.55 -0.64
N LYS A 146 -3.91 13.37 -0.93
CA LYS A 146 -5.10 13.47 -0.08
C LYS A 146 -5.88 12.14 -0.09
N PHE A 147 -6.01 11.52 -1.26
CA PHE A 147 -6.73 10.26 -1.41
C PHE A 147 -6.00 9.10 -0.73
N ILE A 148 -4.68 8.97 -0.96
CA ILE A 148 -3.82 7.96 -0.31
C ILE A 148 -3.90 8.09 1.22
N LYS A 149 -3.73 9.31 1.76
CA LYS A 149 -3.81 9.54 3.22
C LYS A 149 -5.18 9.16 3.79
N SER A 150 -6.26 9.47 3.07
CA SER A 150 -7.62 9.07 3.48
C SER A 150 -7.75 7.53 3.52
N LEU A 151 -7.28 6.84 2.48
CA LEU A 151 -7.31 5.38 2.40
C LEU A 151 -6.50 4.72 3.50
N ILE A 152 -5.24 5.11 3.70
CA ILE A 152 -4.39 4.57 4.78
C ILE A 152 -5.06 4.77 6.13
N LYS A 153 -5.63 5.95 6.38
CA LYS A 153 -6.34 6.22 7.63
C LYS A 153 -7.56 5.29 7.83
N ILE A 154 -8.31 5.00 6.78
CA ILE A 154 -9.43 4.05 6.82
C ILE A 154 -8.91 2.63 7.14
N ILE A 155 -7.84 2.19 6.47
CA ILE A 155 -7.22 0.86 6.65
C ILE A 155 -6.78 0.69 8.11
N LEU A 156 -5.97 1.62 8.62
CA LEU A 156 -5.45 1.55 9.99
C LEU A 156 -6.59 1.51 11.01
N ARG A 157 -7.63 2.32 10.83
CA ARG A 157 -8.78 2.35 11.73
C ARG A 157 -9.61 1.05 11.70
N TYR A 158 -9.70 0.37 10.56
CA TYR A 158 -10.29 -0.97 10.53
C TYR A 158 -9.40 -2.00 11.23
N LEU A 159 -8.09 -1.98 10.96
CA LEU A 159 -7.13 -2.88 11.61
C LEU A 159 -7.12 -2.70 13.13
N ASP A 160 -7.21 -1.48 13.64
CA ASP A 160 -7.33 -1.22 15.08
C ASP A 160 -8.57 -1.88 15.68
N LYS A 161 -9.71 -1.83 14.96
CA LYS A 161 -10.93 -2.49 15.41
C LYS A 161 -10.81 -4.01 15.31
N ILE A 162 -10.21 -4.54 14.24
CA ILE A 162 -9.91 -5.96 14.09
C ILE A 162 -9.06 -6.46 15.26
N LYS A 163 -7.94 -5.79 15.56
CA LYS A 163 -7.06 -6.08 16.71
C LYS A 163 -7.80 -6.01 18.05
N MET A 164 -8.76 -5.09 18.18
CA MET A 164 -9.58 -5.00 19.39
C MET A 164 -10.51 -6.21 19.53
N TYR A 165 -11.16 -6.67 18.45
CA TYR A 165 -12.09 -7.81 18.51
C TYR A 165 -11.36 -9.15 18.53
N GLU A 166 -10.23 -9.31 17.84
CA GLU A 166 -9.45 -10.55 17.91
C GLU A 166 -9.01 -10.85 19.35
N ARG A 167 -8.58 -9.82 20.10
CA ARG A 167 -8.21 -9.96 21.52
C ARG A 167 -9.40 -10.36 22.40
N LYS A 168 -10.60 -9.90 22.07
CA LYS A 168 -11.82 -10.26 22.82
C LYS A 168 -12.23 -11.71 22.57
N SER A 169 -12.09 -12.17 21.33
CA SER A 169 -12.48 -13.52 20.91
C SER A 169 -11.32 -14.52 20.95
N ASN A 170 -10.15 -14.13 21.49
CA ASN A 170 -8.92 -14.92 21.55
C ASN A 170 -8.45 -15.47 20.18
N TYR A 171 -8.65 -14.68 19.12
CA TYR A 171 -8.14 -14.96 17.78
C TYR A 171 -6.83 -14.22 17.50
N TYR A 172 -6.04 -14.77 16.58
CA TYR A 172 -4.72 -14.25 16.20
C TYR A 172 -4.69 -13.83 14.73
N THR A 173 -5.70 -13.06 14.31
CA THR A 173 -5.95 -12.77 12.88
C THR A 173 -4.93 -11.81 12.28
N THR A 174 -4.38 -10.89 13.07
CA THR A 174 -3.38 -9.92 12.60
C THR A 174 -1.95 -10.40 12.76
N GLU A 175 -1.72 -11.58 13.34
CA GLU A 175 -0.39 -12.18 13.38
C GLU A 175 0.06 -12.53 11.97
N THR A 176 1.18 -11.94 11.57
CA THR A 176 1.67 -12.06 10.20
C THR A 176 3.18 -11.96 10.15
N GLU A 177 3.73 -12.62 9.13
CA GLU A 177 5.14 -12.52 8.79
C GLU A 177 5.50 -11.12 8.28
N ALA A 178 6.72 -10.68 8.58
CA ALA A 178 7.24 -9.38 8.14
C ALA A 178 7.39 -9.28 6.61
N SER A 179 7.30 -10.38 5.87
CA SER A 179 7.25 -10.39 4.40
C SER A 179 5.90 -10.00 3.81
N SER A 180 4.82 -10.12 4.58
CA SER A 180 3.48 -9.85 4.08
C SER A 180 3.19 -8.35 3.91
N SER A 181 2.36 -7.99 2.94
CA SER A 181 1.82 -6.61 2.84
C SER A 181 1.04 -6.19 4.10
N LEU A 182 0.47 -7.17 4.83
CA LEU A 182 -0.24 -6.93 6.07
C LEU A 182 0.66 -6.35 7.16
N ALA A 183 1.94 -6.73 7.20
CA ALA A 183 2.91 -6.23 8.17
C ALA A 183 3.08 -4.70 8.07
N ARG A 184 3.13 -4.17 6.84
CA ARG A 184 3.26 -2.73 6.58
C ARG A 184 2.18 -1.91 7.28
N PHE A 185 0.94 -2.38 7.25
CA PHE A 185 -0.18 -1.69 7.90
C PHE A 185 -0.32 -2.07 9.38
N SER A 186 -0.11 -3.34 9.73
CA SER A 186 -0.35 -3.85 11.08
C SER A 186 0.70 -3.40 12.09
N PHE A 187 1.93 -3.14 11.64
CA PHE A 187 3.00 -2.66 12.51
C PHE A 187 3.23 -1.15 12.44
N SER A 188 2.43 -0.42 11.65
CA SER A 188 2.50 1.04 11.63
C SER A 188 1.53 1.65 12.64
N GLU A 189 1.98 2.68 13.36
CA GLU A 189 1.15 3.41 14.33
C GLU A 189 0.21 4.40 13.65
N ASP A 190 0.67 5.03 12.57
CA ASP A 190 -0.07 6.09 11.89
C ASP A 190 0.16 6.14 10.37
N VAL A 191 -0.52 7.08 9.73
CA VAL A 191 -0.43 7.30 8.28
C VAL A 191 0.99 7.69 7.85
N SER A 192 1.71 8.44 8.69
CA SER A 192 3.05 8.93 8.40
C SER A 192 4.03 7.77 8.34
N GLU A 193 3.96 6.83 9.29
CA GLU A 193 4.81 5.65 9.31
C GLU A 193 4.56 4.73 8.11
N VAL A 194 3.31 4.50 7.73
CA VAL A 194 2.99 3.73 6.50
C VAL A 194 3.63 4.37 5.27
N LEU A 195 3.49 5.69 5.11
CA LEU A 195 4.09 6.42 3.99
C LEU A 195 5.62 6.38 4.03
N LYS A 196 6.21 6.47 5.23
CA LYS A 196 7.66 6.33 5.44
C LYS A 196 8.16 4.96 5.00
N ASN A 197 7.43 3.89 5.31
CA ASN A 197 7.79 2.54 4.85
C ASN A 197 7.80 2.42 3.32
N TYR A 198 6.89 3.09 2.60
CA TYR A 198 6.97 3.15 1.12
C TYR A 198 8.15 3.98 0.61
N GLN A 199 8.51 5.06 1.32
CA GLN A 199 9.68 5.84 0.96
C GLN A 199 10.98 5.05 1.17
N TYR A 200 11.08 4.31 2.28
CA TYR A 200 12.21 3.43 2.55
C TYR A 200 12.30 2.28 1.56
N GLU A 201 11.17 1.74 1.12
CA GLU A 201 11.15 0.78 0.02
C GLU A 201 11.78 1.34 -1.26
N ASP A 202 11.38 2.55 -1.67
CA ASP A 202 11.97 3.18 -2.85
C ASP A 202 13.48 3.40 -2.64
N LEU A 203 13.88 3.94 -1.48
CA LEU A 203 15.27 4.22 -1.15
C LEU A 203 16.14 2.96 -1.10
N ALA A 204 15.62 1.87 -0.54
CA ALA A 204 16.32 0.59 -0.49
C ALA A 204 16.60 0.05 -1.90
N LYS A 205 15.61 0.12 -2.80
CA LYS A 205 15.79 -0.27 -4.21
C LYS A 205 16.85 0.58 -4.90
N ILE A 206 16.80 1.89 -4.67
CA ILE A 206 17.76 2.87 -5.17
C ILE A 206 19.18 2.54 -4.69
N GLU A 207 19.33 2.26 -3.40
CA GLU A 207 20.62 2.03 -2.78
C GLU A 207 21.25 0.70 -3.22
N ILE A 208 20.46 -0.36 -3.38
CA ILE A 208 20.97 -1.63 -3.92
C ILE A 208 21.47 -1.44 -5.35
N LEU A 209 20.70 -0.75 -6.21
CA LEU A 209 21.16 -0.45 -7.57
C LEU A 209 22.48 0.33 -7.53
N TYR A 210 22.56 1.32 -6.64
CA TYR A 210 23.74 2.14 -6.47
C TYR A 210 24.97 1.34 -6.00
N TYR A 211 24.79 0.48 -5.00
CA TYR A 211 25.82 -0.43 -4.50
C TYR A 211 26.30 -1.37 -5.60
N LEU A 212 25.39 -2.05 -6.31
CA LEU A 212 25.71 -3.01 -7.37
C LEU A 212 26.45 -2.36 -8.56
N ILE A 213 26.12 -1.11 -8.92
CA ILE A 213 26.82 -0.37 -9.98
C ILE A 213 28.26 -0.02 -9.54
N ASN A 214 28.44 0.41 -8.30
CA ASN A 214 29.74 0.79 -7.74
C ASN A 214 30.66 -0.42 -7.44
N LEU A 215 30.13 -1.64 -7.30
CA LEU A 215 30.96 -2.85 -7.15
C LEU A 215 31.89 -3.11 -8.36
N LYS A 216 31.50 -2.67 -9.58
CA LYS A 216 32.24 -2.97 -10.81
C LYS A 216 33.06 -1.81 -11.35
N ASN A 217 32.62 -0.57 -11.16
CA ASN A 217 33.26 0.60 -11.75
C ASN A 217 33.45 1.66 -10.67
N ASN A 218 34.67 2.18 -10.55
CA ASN A 218 34.92 3.54 -10.01
C ASN A 218 34.36 4.57 -11.00
N ASN A 219 33.06 4.49 -11.29
CA ASN A 219 32.39 5.35 -12.26
C ASN A 219 32.37 6.76 -11.68
N SER A 220 33.06 7.69 -12.33
CA SER A 220 33.25 9.06 -11.85
C SER A 220 31.95 9.82 -11.61
N ASP A 221 30.88 9.42 -12.30
CA ASP A 221 29.55 10.02 -12.19
C ASP A 221 28.84 9.67 -10.85
N PHE A 222 29.33 8.65 -10.13
CA PHE A 222 28.85 8.22 -8.81
C PHE A 222 29.82 8.55 -7.67
N ASN A 223 30.92 9.28 -7.93
CA ASN A 223 31.95 9.54 -6.93
C ASN A 223 31.54 10.53 -5.82
N ASN A 224 30.38 11.18 -5.93
CA ASN A 224 29.97 12.22 -4.97
C ASN A 224 29.24 11.68 -3.72
N VAL A 225 28.80 10.41 -3.74
CA VAL A 225 28.14 9.76 -2.61
C VAL A 225 28.61 8.31 -2.53
N SER A 226 29.14 7.86 -1.40
CA SER A 226 29.48 6.43 -1.25
C SER A 226 28.21 5.61 -1.02
N PRO A 227 28.07 4.44 -1.66
CA PRO A 227 26.96 3.55 -1.35
C PRO A 227 27.03 3.09 0.10
N ILE A 228 25.89 2.78 0.69
CA ILE A 228 25.81 2.10 1.98
C ILE A 228 26.52 0.75 1.83
N PRO A 229 27.40 0.39 2.78
CA PRO A 229 28.11 -0.88 2.73
C PRO A 229 27.14 -2.02 3.02
N LEU A 230 26.47 -2.50 1.98
CA LEU A 230 25.60 -3.67 2.05
C LEU A 230 26.45 -4.94 2.25
N ASP A 231 25.85 -5.95 2.87
CA ASP A 231 26.51 -7.24 3.09
C ASP A 231 26.72 -7.96 1.75
N GLU A 232 27.99 -8.16 1.36
CA GLU A 232 28.36 -8.89 0.14
C GLU A 232 27.78 -10.31 0.11
N GLY A 233 27.61 -10.94 1.28
CA GLY A 233 27.01 -12.27 1.41
C GLY A 233 25.53 -12.32 1.06
N MET A 234 24.84 -11.18 1.12
CA MET A 234 23.40 -11.03 0.90
C MET A 234 23.06 -10.46 -0.50
N ILE A 235 24.06 -10.23 -1.36
CA ILE A 235 23.87 -9.67 -2.72
C ILE A 235 22.79 -10.42 -3.50
N LYS A 236 22.76 -11.76 -3.41
CA LYS A 236 21.75 -12.56 -4.10
C LYS A 236 20.33 -12.22 -3.63
N ASP A 237 20.14 -12.10 -2.32
CA ASP A 237 18.83 -11.80 -1.73
C ASP A 237 18.38 -10.39 -2.09
N TYR A 238 19.31 -9.41 -2.12
CA TYR A 238 19.02 -8.05 -2.59
C TYR A 238 18.62 -8.01 -4.06
N VAL A 239 19.29 -8.78 -4.91
CA VAL A 239 18.94 -8.91 -6.34
C VAL A 239 17.59 -9.60 -6.51
N ASP A 240 17.31 -10.66 -5.75
CA ASP A 240 16.03 -11.36 -5.77
C ASP A 240 14.88 -10.43 -5.35
N GLU A 241 15.07 -9.57 -4.33
CA GLU A 241 14.10 -8.55 -3.90
C GLU A 241 13.85 -7.49 -5.00
N LEU A 242 14.91 -7.03 -5.69
CA LEU A 242 14.78 -6.10 -6.83
C LEU A 242 13.99 -6.70 -8.00
N ILE A 243 14.32 -7.94 -8.39
CA ILE A 243 13.69 -8.60 -9.55
C ILE A 243 12.23 -8.93 -9.28
N ASN A 244 11.92 -9.43 -8.08
CA ASN A 244 10.58 -9.90 -7.76
C ASN A 244 9.60 -8.78 -7.42
N LEU A 245 10.06 -7.52 -7.30
CA LEU A 245 9.25 -6.35 -6.93
C LEU A 245 8.41 -6.54 -5.65
N LYS A 246 8.76 -7.54 -4.83
CA LYS A 246 8.08 -7.94 -3.61
C LYS A 246 8.86 -7.46 -2.40
N SER A 247 9.15 -6.17 -2.36
CA SER A 247 9.86 -5.53 -1.26
C SER A 247 9.15 -5.81 0.06
N SER A 248 9.67 -6.79 0.80
CA SER A 248 9.12 -7.24 2.06
C SER A 248 9.20 -6.11 3.10
N TYR A 249 8.26 -6.04 4.04
CA TYR A 249 8.37 -5.08 5.13
C TYR A 249 9.61 -5.33 6.00
N SER A 250 10.04 -6.60 6.13
CA SER A 250 11.31 -6.98 6.74
C SER A 250 12.50 -6.30 6.08
N PHE A 251 12.62 -6.44 4.75
CA PHE A 251 13.67 -5.80 3.96
C PHE A 251 13.64 -4.28 4.08
N VAL A 252 12.46 -3.67 4.04
CA VAL A 252 12.28 -2.23 4.24
C VAL A 252 12.73 -1.79 5.63
N LYS A 253 12.50 -2.59 6.67
CA LYS A 253 12.92 -2.25 8.05
C LYS A 253 14.42 -2.45 8.25
N GLU A 254 15.01 -3.49 7.68
CA GLU A 254 16.45 -3.75 7.76
C GLU A 254 17.24 -2.66 7.05
N LEU A 255 17.01 -2.46 5.75
CA LEU A 255 17.64 -1.40 4.97
C LEU A 255 17.20 -0.01 5.43
N GLY A 256 15.95 0.15 5.86
CA GLY A 256 15.46 1.40 6.44
C GLY A 256 16.22 1.79 7.71
N ALA A 257 16.52 0.83 8.59
CA ALA A 257 17.32 1.07 9.78
C ALA A 257 18.78 1.41 9.43
N GLU A 258 19.36 0.74 8.43
CA GLU A 258 20.70 1.06 7.93
C GLU A 258 20.76 2.45 7.28
N LEU A 259 19.78 2.79 6.44
CA LEU A 259 19.59 4.12 5.85
C LEU A 259 19.44 5.16 6.96
N GLU A 260 18.54 4.95 7.92
CA GLU A 260 18.36 5.83 9.07
C GLU A 260 19.69 6.02 9.82
N SER A 261 20.40 4.94 10.17
CA SER A 261 21.67 5.01 10.90
C SER A 261 22.78 5.74 10.12
N SER A 262 22.82 5.55 8.79
CA SER A 262 23.79 6.17 7.90
C SER A 262 23.53 7.67 7.69
N PHE A 263 22.26 8.08 7.73
CA PHE A 263 21.84 9.48 7.61
C PHE A 263 21.77 10.22 8.97
N TYR A 264 21.82 9.52 10.10
CA TYR A 264 21.74 10.08 11.46
C TYR A 264 23.07 10.67 11.99
N LYS A 265 23.79 11.44 11.16
CA LYS A 265 24.81 12.38 11.68
C LYS A 265 24.22 13.78 11.82
N GLU A 266 23.79 14.05 13.05
CA GLU A 266 23.43 15.33 13.66
C GLU A 266 22.22 16.09 13.06
N GLU A 267 21.17 16.12 13.89
CA GLU A 267 19.91 16.87 13.78
C GLU A 267 18.80 16.31 12.88
N MET A 268 17.59 16.36 13.44
CA MET A 268 16.38 15.71 12.97
C MET A 268 16.03 16.06 11.52
N CYS A 269 15.56 15.04 10.81
CA CYS A 269 15.15 15.00 9.40
C CYS A 269 16.28 14.53 8.47
N LEU A 270 16.02 13.45 7.73
CA LEU A 270 16.79 13.07 6.54
C LEU A 270 17.08 14.36 5.78
N LYS A 271 18.34 14.69 5.48
CA LYS A 271 18.62 15.84 4.61
C LYS A 271 17.92 15.53 3.29
N ASP A 272 16.78 16.18 3.05
CA ASP A 272 16.01 16.04 1.81
C ASP A 272 16.93 16.19 0.59
N ASP A 273 18.00 16.97 0.72
CA ASP A 273 19.10 17.14 -0.23
C ASP A 273 19.83 15.84 -0.62
N GLU A 274 20.10 14.91 0.29
CA GLU A 274 20.88 13.70 -0.01
C GLU A 274 20.05 12.62 -0.71
N ILE A 275 18.78 12.51 -0.34
CA ILE A 275 17.79 11.68 -1.03
C ILE A 275 17.48 12.28 -2.40
N THR A 276 17.32 13.60 -2.48
CA THR A 276 17.09 14.30 -3.74
C THR A 276 18.27 14.10 -4.68
N LYS A 277 19.51 14.26 -4.20
CA LYS A 277 20.73 13.97 -4.97
C LYS A 277 20.77 12.52 -5.46
N ARG A 278 20.52 11.53 -4.59
CA ARG A 278 20.48 10.11 -5.01
C ARG A 278 19.40 9.84 -6.06
N LYS A 279 18.20 10.42 -5.91
CA LYS A 279 17.10 10.32 -6.88
C LYS A 279 17.43 11.01 -8.20
N GLU A 280 18.07 12.17 -8.17
CA GLU A 280 18.55 12.89 -9.36
C GLU A 280 19.63 12.07 -10.09
N THR A 281 20.61 11.52 -9.36
CA THR A 281 21.65 10.64 -9.89
C THR A 281 21.06 9.41 -10.59
N LEU A 282 20.02 8.80 -10.02
CA LEU A 282 19.33 7.67 -10.66
C LEU A 282 18.46 8.06 -11.85
N ASN A 283 17.80 9.22 -11.81
CA ASN A 283 17.05 9.72 -12.96
C ASN A 283 17.99 9.98 -14.15
N ASN A 284 19.20 10.47 -13.88
CA ASN A 284 20.24 10.63 -14.90
C ASN A 284 20.71 9.28 -15.47
N LEU A 285 20.79 8.24 -14.64
CA LEU A 285 21.07 6.86 -15.06
C LEU A 285 19.99 6.29 -15.99
N SER A 286 18.71 6.49 -15.66
CA SER A 286 17.59 6.11 -16.51
C SER A 286 17.70 6.76 -17.90
N TYR A 287 18.11 8.03 -17.93
CA TYR A 287 18.35 8.75 -19.17
C TYR A 287 19.54 8.15 -19.96
N LEU A 288 20.68 7.91 -19.31
CA LEU A 288 21.85 7.29 -19.94
C LEU A 288 21.55 5.90 -20.52
N LEU A 289 20.88 5.03 -19.76
CA LEU A 289 20.47 3.70 -20.21
C LEU A 289 19.50 3.76 -21.40
N TYR A 290 18.63 4.76 -21.45
CA TYR A 290 17.71 4.97 -22.58
C TYR A 290 18.44 5.39 -23.86
N PHE A 291 19.53 6.15 -23.74
CA PHE A 291 20.34 6.57 -24.90
C PHE A 291 21.28 5.47 -25.39
N ASP A 292 21.88 4.68 -24.49
CA ASP A 292 22.72 3.54 -24.90
C ASP A 292 21.91 2.44 -25.59
N LEU A 293 20.67 2.18 -25.15
CA LEU A 293 19.79 1.17 -25.78
C LEU A 293 19.21 1.62 -27.13
N ASN A 294 19.14 2.93 -27.39
CA ASN A 294 18.66 3.49 -28.67
C ASN A 294 19.80 4.03 -29.56
N GLY A 295 21.05 3.90 -29.11
CA GLY A 295 22.24 4.42 -29.77
C GLY A 295 22.96 3.42 -30.68
N ASP A 296 22.65 2.13 -30.57
CA ASP A 296 23.20 1.08 -31.43
C ASP A 296 22.08 0.16 -31.98
N LEU A 297 21.41 0.63 -33.05
CA LEU A 297 20.70 -0.20 -34.04
C LEU A 297 20.86 0.39 -35.44
#